data_AF-R9C4S6-F1
#
_entry.id   AF-R9C4S6-F1
#
_cell.length_a   1.000
_cell.length_b   1.000
_cell.length_c   1.000
_cell.angle_alpha   90.00
_cell.angle_beta   90.00
_cell.angle_gamma   90.00
#
_symmetry.space_group_name_H-M   'P 1'
#
loop_
_entity.id
_entity.type
_entity.pdbx_description
1 polymer ?
#
loop_
_entity_poly.entity_id
_entity_poly.type
_entity_poly.pdbx_seq_one_letter_code
_entity_poly.pdbx_strand_id
1 'polypeptide(L)' 'MNYYIIVFKNTLDAMTAEKILKQEGMIFKMMPTPTAITQSCGICIRIEEKNT' A
#
# COMPACT_ATOMS: atom_id res chain seq x y z
N MET A 1 16.94 5.14 -1.71
CA MET A 1 15.93 4.27 -1.09
C MET A 1 14.60 4.62 -1.71
N ASN A 2 14.18 3.87 -2.73
CA ASN A 2 12.90 4.12 -3.37
C ASN A 2 11.80 3.37 -2.61
N TYR A 3 10.60 3.92 -2.64
CA TYR A 3 9.42 3.25 -2.11
C TYR A 3 8.30 3.39 -3.11
N TYR A 4 7.47 2.37 -3.20
CA TYR A 4 6.33 2.32 -4.08
C TYR A 4 5.06 2.52 -3.26
N ILE A 5 4.12 3.32 -3.77
CA ILE A 5 2.81 3.50 -3.15
C ILE A 5 1.76 2.99 -4.14
N ILE A 6 0.98 2.02 -3.69
CA ILE A 6 -0.15 1.48 -4.42
C ILE A 6 -1.41 2.06 -3.81
N VAL A 7 -2.14 2.88 -4.57
CA VAL A 7 -3.39 3.50 -4.13
C VAL A 7 -4.56 2.64 -4.58
N PHE A 8 -5.41 2.25 -3.64
CA PHE A 8 -6.62 1.50 -3.90
C PHE A 8 -7.83 2.43 -3.81
N LYS A 9 -8.76 2.30 -4.76
CA LYS A 9 -10.02 3.04 -4.72
C LYS A 9 -10.96 2.49 -3.64
N ASN A 10 -10.83 1.21 -3.30
CA ASN A 10 -11.69 0.52 -2.34
C ASN A 10 -10.87 -0.15 -1.25
N THR A 11 -11.40 -0.17 -0.03
CA THR A 11 -10.78 -0.88 1.11
C THR A 11 -10.72 -2.39 0.90
N LEU A 12 -11.69 -2.97 0.18
CA LEU A 12 -11.74 -4.42 -0.08
C LEU A 12 -10.54 -4.91 -0.90
N ASP A 13 -10.19 -4.16 -1.96
CA ASP A 13 -9.04 -4.46 -2.81
C ASP A 13 -7.74 -4.34 -2.00
N ALA A 14 -7.65 -3.32 -1.15
CA ALA A 14 -6.50 -3.13 -0.28
C ALA A 14 -6.35 -4.28 0.74
N MET A 15 -7.43 -4.70 1.41
CA MET A 15 -7.43 -5.83 2.35
C MET A 15 -7.01 -7.14 1.68
N THR A 16 -7.48 -7.37 0.45
CA THR A 16 -7.08 -8.56 -0.33
C THR A 16 -5.58 -8.52 -0.64
N ALA A 17 -5.08 -7.38 -1.10
CA ALA A 17 -3.66 -7.18 -1.35
C ALA A 17 -2.82 -7.36 -0.07
N GLU A 18 -3.29 -6.85 1.08
CA GLU A 18 -2.65 -7.03 2.39
C GLU A 18 -2.38 -8.50 2.68
N LYS A 19 -3.43 -9.32 2.50
CA LYS A 19 -3.40 -10.72 2.87
C LYS A 19 -2.41 -11.49 2.00
N ILE A 20 -2.40 -11.20 0.70
CA ILE A 20 -1.46 -11.78 -0.27
C ILE A 20 -0.03 -11.34 0.06
N LEU A 21 0.21 -10.05 0.25
CA LEU A 21 1.55 -9.51 0.55
C LEU A 21 2.09 -10.04 1.89
N LYS A 22 1.20 -10.26 2.87
CA LYS A 22 1.55 -10.84 4.17
C LYS A 22 1.87 -12.33 4.06
N GLN A 23 1.16 -13.05 3.20
CA GLN A 23 1.47 -14.45 2.87
C GLN A 23 2.82 -14.58 2.16
N GLU A 24 3.14 -13.64 1.27
CA GLU A 24 4.43 -13.56 0.57
C GLU A 24 5.58 -13.07 1.49
N GLY A 25 5.29 -12.67 2.73
CA GLY A 25 6.30 -12.19 3.68
C GLY A 25 6.97 -10.87 3.28
N MET A 26 6.30 -10.06 2.44
CA MET A 26 6.83 -8.76 2.02
C MET A 26 6.67 -7.72 3.13
N ILE A 27 7.61 -6.76 3.18
CA ILE A 27 7.50 -5.61 4.06
C ILE A 27 6.68 -4.53 3.35
N PHE A 28 5.45 -4.37 3.81
CA PHE A 28 4.54 -3.34 3.34
C PHE A 28 3.83 -2.68 4.51
N LYS A 29 3.32 -1.47 4.28
CA LYS A 29 2.63 -0.66 5.29
C LYS A 29 1.35 -0.10 4.70
N MET A 30 0.21 -0.49 5.25
CA MET A 30 -1.06 0.17 4.97
C MET A 30 -1.10 1.53 5.65
N MET A 31 -1.51 2.54 4.88
CA MET A 31 -1.80 3.86 5.42
C MET A 31 -2.95 4.50 4.63
N PRO A 32 -3.71 5.43 5.24
CA PRO A 32 -4.60 6.27 4.46
C PRO A 32 -3.80 7.03 3.41
N THR A 33 -4.40 7.25 2.25
CA THR A 33 -3.67 7.90 1.16
C THR A 33 -3.28 9.31 1.60
N PRO A 34 -2.00 9.71 1.45
CA PRO A 34 -1.59 11.05 1.81
C PRO A 34 -2.40 12.08 1.04
N THR A 35 -2.86 13.12 1.72
CA THR A 35 -3.60 14.24 1.11
C THR A 35 -2.82 14.90 -0.03
N ALA A 36 -1.49 14.76 -0.03
CA ALA A 36 -0.61 15.21 -1.10
C ALA A 36 -0.79 14.44 -2.44
N ILE A 37 -1.32 13.20 -2.42
CA ILE A 37 -1.53 12.37 -3.62
C ILE A 37 -3.00 12.39 -4.04
N THR A 38 -3.93 12.28 -3.09
CA THR A 38 -5.37 12.40 -3.37
C THR A 38 -6.11 12.92 -2.14
N GLN A 39 -7.08 13.81 -2.37
CA GLN A 39 -8.00 14.33 -1.34
C GLN A 39 -9.15 13.35 -1.04
N SER A 40 -9.23 12.22 -1.73
CA SER A 40 -10.21 11.17 -1.41
C SER A 40 -9.71 10.31 -0.25
N CYS A 41 -10.63 9.89 0.63
CA CYS A 41 -10.38 8.96 1.75
C CYS A 41 -10.04 7.52 1.29
N GLY A 42 -9.20 7.35 0.28
CA GLY A 42 -8.74 6.04 -0.19
C GLY A 42 -7.67 5.45 0.72
N ILE A 43 -7.46 4.14 0.63
CA ILE A 43 -6.37 3.43 1.30
C ILE A 43 -5.22 3.22 0.31
N CYS A 44 -3.98 3.34 0.80
CA CYS A 44 -2.81 2.95 0.04
C CYS A 44 -1.93 1.97 0.83
N ILE A 45 -1.15 1.21 0.07
CA ILE A 45 -0.11 0.34 0.61
C ILE A 45 1.22 0.91 0.14
N ARG A 46 2.09 1.25 1.09
CA ARG A 46 3.48 1.59 0.82
C ARG A 46 4.33 0.35 0.93
N ILE A 47 5.10 0.09 -0.11
CA ILE A 47 6.05 -1.03 -0.21
C ILE A 47 7.44 -0.42 -0.28
N GLU A 48 8.33 -0.92 0.55
CA GLU A 48 9.73 -0.50 0.50
C GLU A 48 10.46 -1.34 -0.55
N GLU A 49 11.19 -0.69 -1.45
CA GLU A 49 12.01 -1.41 -2.42
C GLU A 49 13.10 -2.15 -1.64
N LYS A 50 13.03 -3.48 -1.65
CA LYS A 50 14.12 -4.30 -1.14
C LYS A 50 15.26 -4.20 -2.15
N ASN A 51 16.13 -3.20 -1.97
CA ASN A 51 17.41 -3.14 -2.65
C ASN A 51 18.14 -4.45 -2.33
N THR A 52 18.21 -5.32 -3.33
CA THR A 52 19.08 -6.49 -3.36
C THR A 52 20.51 -6.04 -3.62
#